data_AF-A0A842W6H3-F1
#
_entry.id   AF-A0A842W6H3-F1
#
_cell.length_a   1.000
_cell.length_b   1.000
_cell.length_c   1.000
_cell.angle_alpha   90.00
_cell.angle_beta   90.00
_cell.angle_gamma   90.00
#
_symmetry.space_group_name_H-M   'P 1'
#
loop_
_entity.id
_entity.type
_entity.pdbx_description
1 polymer ?
#
loop_
_entity_poly.entity_id
_entity_poly.type
_entity_poly.pdbx_seq_one_letter_code
_entity_poly.pdbx_strand_id
1 'polypeptide(L)'
;MGIFSKLVEEKKEEFIKKAKETNMRGHGEINARLFVDAEKKKILFVPHKINHPEFIAAHIGKTKEDIKKNINLINQYIPVTVEIAEEKATAVLVGISGLETWLDANKKKYNYGKDKYHNKKYVNQARDFILAVLQEYEILAPDFKLRIIYK
;
A
#
# COMPACT_ATOMS: atom_id res chain seq x y z
N MET A 1 22.46 -24.28 5.97
CA MET A 1 21.64 -23.17 5.42
C MET A 1 22.48 -22.41 4.42
N GLY A 2 22.02 -22.24 3.18
CA GLY A 2 22.77 -21.58 2.11
C GLY A 2 22.71 -20.05 2.21
N ILE A 3 23.58 -19.36 1.47
CA ILE A 3 23.63 -17.88 1.42
C ILE A 3 22.25 -17.28 1.03
N PHE A 4 21.53 -17.95 0.14
CA PHE A 4 20.20 -17.53 -0.33
C PHE A 4 19.15 -17.52 0.79
N SER A 5 19.09 -18.57 1.63
CA SER A 5 18.11 -18.62 2.72
C SER A 5 18.36 -17.54 3.77
N LYS A 6 19.63 -17.19 4.01
CA LYS A 6 19.99 -16.10 4.92
C LYS A 6 19.54 -14.73 4.40
N LEU A 7 19.76 -14.47 3.12
CA LEU A 7 19.34 -13.21 2.48
C LEU A 7 17.81 -13.04 2.50
N VAL A 8 17.06 -14.11 2.27
CA VAL A 8 15.59 -14.09 2.33
C VAL A 8 15.11 -13.74 3.74
N GLU A 9 15.68 -14.38 4.77
CA GLU A 9 15.32 -14.09 6.16
C GLU A 9 15.62 -12.63 6.54
N GLU A 10 16.80 -12.10 6.18
CA GLU A 10 17.17 -10.70 6.45
C GLU A 10 16.16 -9.71 5.82
N LYS A 11 15.74 -9.96 4.57
CA LYS A 11 14.74 -9.13 3.89
C LYS A 11 13.34 -9.26 4.52
N LYS A 12 12.96 -10.46 4.95
CA LYS A 12 11.71 -10.73 5.67
C LYS A 12 11.67 -9.94 6.98
N GLU A 13 12.71 -10.04 7.79
CA GLU A 13 12.84 -9.30 9.05
C GLU A 13 12.77 -7.78 8.84
N GLU A 14 13.45 -7.27 7.82
CA GLU A 14 13.41 -5.85 7.47
C GLU A 14 11.99 -5.38 7.10
N PHE A 15 11.28 -6.17 6.28
CA PHE A 15 9.90 -5.86 5.90
C PHE A 15 8.98 -5.81 7.12
N ILE A 16 9.04 -6.81 7.99
CA ILE A 16 8.23 -6.90 9.21
C ILE A 16 8.54 -5.74 10.16
N LYS A 17 9.82 -5.40 10.32
CA LYS A 17 10.25 -4.26 11.14
C LYS A 17 9.63 -2.95 10.64
N LYS A 18 9.74 -2.67 9.34
CA LYS A 18 9.14 -1.48 8.73
C LYS A 18 7.61 -1.50 8.83
N ALA A 19 6.98 -2.65 8.65
CA ALA A 19 5.52 -2.80 8.80
C ALA A 19 5.05 -2.40 10.22
N LYS A 20 5.79 -2.81 11.26
CA LYS A 20 5.50 -2.44 12.67
C LYS A 20 5.52 -0.93 12.90
N GLU A 21 6.35 -0.19 12.18
CA GLU A 21 6.46 1.28 12.29
C GLU A 21 5.26 2.02 11.67
N THR A 22 4.45 1.34 10.86
CA THR A 22 3.29 1.92 10.16
C THR A 22 1.94 1.68 10.89
N ASN A 23 1.96 0.96 12.01
CA ASN A 23 0.81 0.20 12.51
C ASN A 23 -0.33 1.02 13.16
N MET A 24 -1.58 0.67 12.83
CA MET A 24 -2.78 0.88 13.66
C MET A 24 -3.15 -0.45 14.33
N ARG A 25 -2.99 -0.55 15.65
CA ARG A 25 -3.27 -1.79 16.40
C ARG A 25 -4.76 -2.18 16.33
N GLY A 26 -5.00 -3.45 16.01
CA GLY A 26 -6.19 -4.22 16.41
C GLY A 26 -5.74 -5.64 16.75
N HIS A 27 -6.08 -6.13 17.95
CA HIS A 27 -6.08 -7.56 18.33
C HIS A 27 -4.86 -8.46 18.00
N GLY A 28 -3.64 -7.93 18.00
CA GLY A 28 -2.40 -8.73 17.82
C GLY A 28 -1.87 -8.78 16.39
N GLU A 29 -2.54 -8.13 15.45
CA GLU A 29 -2.15 -8.05 14.04
C GLU A 29 -1.40 -6.74 13.73
N ILE A 30 -0.52 -6.79 12.73
CA ILE A 30 0.15 -5.61 12.18
C ILE A 30 -0.55 -5.25 10.87
N ASN A 31 -1.11 -4.05 10.82
CA ASN A 31 -1.62 -3.46 9.58
C ASN A 31 -0.53 -2.59 8.95
N ALA A 32 0.22 -3.18 8.03
CA ALA A 32 1.25 -2.48 7.28
C ALA A 32 0.59 -1.50 6.30
N ARG A 33 0.80 -0.20 6.50
CA ARG A 33 0.27 0.85 5.62
C ARG A 33 1.28 1.20 4.56
N LEU A 34 0.96 0.97 3.30
CA LEU A 34 1.89 1.07 2.18
C LEU A 34 1.33 1.92 1.04
N PHE A 35 2.23 2.50 0.27
CA PHE A 35 2.01 2.77 -1.15
C PHE A 35 2.90 1.88 -1.99
N VAL A 36 2.38 1.45 -3.13
CA VAL A 36 3.18 0.91 -4.21
C VAL A 36 3.28 1.96 -5.31
N ASP A 37 4.49 2.40 -5.62
CA ASP A 37 4.78 3.09 -6.87
C ASP A 37 4.79 2.03 -7.98
N ALA A 38 3.66 1.91 -8.69
CA ALA A 38 3.44 0.86 -9.68
C ALA A 38 4.32 1.03 -10.92
N GLU A 39 4.79 2.25 -11.19
CA GLU A 39 5.70 2.54 -12.31
C GLU A 39 7.13 2.13 -11.96
N LYS A 40 7.61 2.53 -10.77
CA LYS A 40 8.98 2.24 -10.32
C LYS A 40 9.14 0.90 -9.61
N LYS A 41 8.05 0.17 -9.38
CA LYS A 41 8.01 -1.08 -8.60
C LYS A 41 8.70 -0.91 -7.23
N LYS A 42 8.20 0.06 -6.46
CA LYS A 42 8.76 0.39 -5.15
C LYS A 42 7.67 0.42 -4.08
N ILE A 43 7.98 -0.14 -2.91
CA ILE A 43 7.14 -0.05 -1.71
C ILE A 43 7.56 1.17 -0.90
N LEU A 44 6.58 1.97 -0.49
CA LEU A 44 6.73 3.08 0.43
C LEU A 44 5.92 2.78 1.68
N PHE A 45 6.59 2.70 2.83
CA PHE A 45 5.93 2.53 4.12
C PHE A 45 5.40 3.87 4.61
N VAL A 46 4.12 3.91 4.99
CA VAL A 46 3.47 5.13 5.45
C VAL A 46 3.40 5.12 6.98
N PRO A 47 4.12 6.02 7.67
CA PRO A 47 4.11 6.06 9.12
C PRO A 47 2.69 6.23 9.69
N HIS A 48 2.42 5.58 10.82
CA HIS A 48 1.09 5.56 11.45
C HIS A 48 0.49 6.97 11.63
N LYS A 49 1.31 7.94 12.06
CA LYS A 49 0.88 9.30 12.37
C LYS A 49 0.63 10.18 11.14
N ILE A 50 0.94 9.70 9.94
CA ILE A 50 0.82 10.48 8.70
C ILE A 50 -0.34 9.91 7.89
N ASN A 51 -1.20 10.80 7.40
CA ASN A 51 -2.26 10.39 6.49
C ASN A 51 -1.66 10.04 5.11
N HIS A 52 -2.17 9.00 4.45
CA HIS A 52 -1.73 8.59 3.11
C HIS A 52 -1.60 9.76 2.10
N PRO A 53 -2.55 10.71 2.03
CA PRO A 53 -2.46 11.78 1.05
C PRO A 53 -1.37 12.82 1.35
N GLU A 54 -1.18 13.15 2.62
CA GLU A 54 -0.13 14.09 3.05
C GLU A 54 1.25 13.47 2.81
N PHE A 55 1.38 12.17 3.12
CA PHE A 55 2.59 11.42 2.86
C PHE A 55 2.96 11.47 1.38
N ILE A 56 2.01 11.17 0.47
CA ILE A 56 2.35 11.12 -0.95
C ILE A 56 2.65 12.50 -1.53
N ALA A 57 1.92 13.54 -1.11
CA ALA A 57 2.19 14.91 -1.53
C ALA A 57 3.61 15.35 -1.16
N ALA A 58 4.00 15.15 0.10
CA ALA A 58 5.35 15.43 0.56
C ALA A 58 6.39 14.58 -0.19
N HIS A 59 6.11 13.29 -0.42
CA HIS A 59 7.02 12.38 -1.11
C HIS A 59 7.36 12.83 -2.54
N ILE A 60 6.39 13.40 -3.26
CA ILE A 60 6.60 13.89 -4.64
C ILE A 60 6.98 15.38 -4.68
N GLY A 61 7.20 16.02 -3.53
CA GLY A 61 7.53 17.45 -3.45
C GLY A 61 6.41 18.37 -3.95
N LYS A 62 5.14 17.99 -3.69
CA LYS A 62 3.95 18.73 -4.12
C LYS A 62 3.04 19.05 -2.93
N THR A 63 2.15 20.02 -3.15
CA THR A 63 1.08 20.37 -2.21
C THR A 63 -0.22 19.62 -2.52
N LYS A 64 -1.19 19.73 -1.61
CA LYS A 64 -2.56 19.27 -1.85
C LYS A 64 -3.18 19.94 -3.06
N GLU A 65 -2.93 21.24 -3.22
CA GLU A 65 -3.48 22.07 -4.28
C GLU A 65 -2.92 21.66 -5.64
N ASP A 66 -1.63 21.30 -5.72
CA ASP A 66 -1.01 20.79 -6.95
C ASP A 66 -1.66 19.48 -7.41
N ILE A 67 -1.87 18.56 -6.48
CA ILE A 67 -2.50 17.26 -6.76
C ILE A 67 -3.97 17.45 -7.17
N LYS A 68 -4.69 18.37 -6.52
CA LYS A 68 -6.08 18.71 -6.92
C LYS A 68 -6.15 19.27 -8.34
N LYS A 69 -5.18 20.09 -8.75
CA LYS A 69 -5.08 20.65 -10.10
C LYS A 69 -4.68 19.59 -11.13
N ASN A 70 -3.85 18.63 -10.75
CA ASN A 70 -3.41 17.55 -11.61
C ASN A 70 -3.31 16.21 -10.86
N ILE A 71 -4.39 15.45 -10.92
CA ILE A 71 -4.50 14.14 -10.27
C ILE A 71 -3.55 13.09 -10.84
N ASN A 72 -3.13 13.26 -12.09
CA ASN A 72 -2.27 12.29 -12.76
C ASN A 72 -0.88 12.19 -12.11
N LEU A 73 -0.49 13.19 -11.29
CA LEU A 73 0.74 13.18 -10.51
C LEU A 73 0.83 11.99 -9.53
N ILE A 74 -0.33 11.44 -9.14
CA ILE A 74 -0.43 10.41 -8.12
C ILE A 74 -1.01 9.08 -8.61
N ASN A 75 -1.40 8.97 -9.89
CA ASN A 75 -2.12 7.81 -10.42
C ASN A 75 -1.36 6.49 -10.24
N GLN A 76 -0.03 6.53 -10.31
CA GLN A 76 0.87 5.38 -10.17
C GLN A 76 1.08 4.95 -8.72
N TYR A 77 0.72 5.77 -7.73
CA TYR A 77 0.88 5.44 -6.32
C TYR A 77 -0.37 4.75 -5.78
N ILE A 78 -0.34 3.44 -5.72
CA ILE A 78 -1.47 2.62 -5.29
C ILE A 78 -1.39 2.38 -3.78
N PRO A 79 -2.42 2.76 -2.99
CA PRO A 79 -2.44 2.42 -1.58
C PRO A 79 -2.60 0.90 -1.42
N VAL A 80 -1.81 0.34 -0.50
CA VAL A 80 -1.87 -1.08 -0.13
C VAL A 80 -1.88 -1.19 1.38
N THR A 81 -2.66 -2.13 1.90
CA THR A 81 -2.60 -2.55 3.30
C THR A 81 -2.32 -4.04 3.36
N VAL A 82 -1.31 -4.43 4.12
CA VAL A 82 -0.97 -5.84 4.37
C VAL A 82 -1.22 -6.10 5.85
N GLU A 83 -2.16 -6.99 6.14
CA GLU A 83 -2.42 -7.50 7.48
C GLU A 83 -1.48 -8.66 7.73
N ILE A 84 -0.71 -8.61 8.83
CA ILE A 84 0.31 -9.59 9.19
C ILE A 84 0.03 -10.14 10.58
N ALA A 85 -0.16 -11.45 10.68
CA ALA A 85 -0.26 -12.22 11.91
C ALA A 85 0.91 -13.20 12.00
N GLU A 86 1.59 -13.28 13.15
CA GLU A 86 2.70 -14.24 13.38
C GLU A 86 3.75 -14.26 12.24
N GLU A 87 4.10 -13.07 11.71
CA GLU A 87 5.05 -12.90 10.59
C GLU A 87 4.57 -13.37 9.21
N LYS A 88 3.29 -13.73 9.07
CA LYS A 88 2.66 -14.08 7.81
C LYS A 88 1.56 -13.09 7.43
N ALA A 89 1.46 -12.75 6.16
CA ALA A 89 0.38 -11.94 5.62
C ALA A 89 -0.91 -12.76 5.54
N THR A 90 -1.93 -12.33 6.28
CA THR A 90 -3.27 -12.93 6.32
C THR A 90 -4.24 -12.25 5.36
N ALA A 91 -4.00 -10.98 5.04
CA ALA A 91 -4.78 -10.25 4.05
C ALA A 91 -3.95 -9.19 3.32
N VAL A 92 -4.29 -8.96 2.05
CA VAL A 92 -3.73 -7.89 1.24
C VAL A 92 -4.88 -7.11 0.61
N LEU A 93 -4.99 -5.84 0.95
CA LEU A 93 -5.96 -4.91 0.41
C LEU A 93 -5.22 -3.96 -0.55
N VAL A 94 -5.55 -4.02 -1.84
CA VAL A 94 -4.96 -3.15 -2.86
C VAL A 94 -6.04 -2.20 -3.37
N GLY A 95 -5.83 -0.89 -3.27
CA GLY A 95 -6.74 0.07 -3.86
C GLY A 95 -7.02 1.30 -3.00
N ILE A 96 -8.18 1.92 -3.25
CA ILE A 96 -8.38 3.34 -3.05
C ILE A 96 -9.24 3.59 -1.82
N SER A 97 -8.60 3.98 -0.72
CA SER A 97 -9.33 4.22 0.54
C SER A 97 -9.00 5.58 1.17
N GLY A 98 -7.75 6.06 1.06
CA GLY A 98 -7.34 7.32 1.69
C GLY A 98 -7.26 8.53 0.76
N LEU A 99 -6.78 8.34 -0.47
CA LEU A 99 -6.41 9.43 -1.39
C LEU A 99 -7.63 10.15 -1.98
N GLU A 100 -8.60 9.36 -2.44
CA GLU A 100 -9.88 9.83 -2.99
C GLU A 100 -10.73 10.59 -1.99
N THR A 101 -10.87 10.04 -0.78
CA THR A 101 -11.62 10.65 0.33
C THR A 101 -11.05 12.03 0.67
N TRP A 102 -9.73 12.22 0.56
CA TRP A 102 -9.08 13.50 0.83
C TRP A 102 -9.17 14.52 -0.31
N LEU A 103 -9.22 14.06 -1.56
CA LEU A 103 -9.39 14.92 -2.73
C LEU A 103 -10.82 15.40 -2.91
N ASP A 104 -11.82 14.63 -2.45
CA ASP A 104 -13.25 14.95 -2.60
C ASP A 104 -13.97 15.09 -1.24
N ALA A 105 -13.27 15.62 -0.23
CA ALA A 105 -13.74 15.75 1.17
C ALA A 105 -15.08 16.49 1.39
N ASN A 106 -15.64 17.11 0.34
CA ASN A 106 -16.94 17.80 0.36
C ASN A 106 -18.11 16.96 -0.19
N LYS A 107 -17.89 15.75 -0.73
CA LYS A 107 -18.99 14.92 -1.25
C LYS A 107 -19.42 13.86 -0.24
N LYS A 108 -20.63 14.02 0.29
CA LYS A 108 -21.33 13.06 1.17
C LYS A 108 -21.67 11.71 0.51
N LYS A 109 -21.34 11.49 -0.76
CA LYS A 109 -21.63 10.25 -1.48
C LYS A 109 -20.40 9.77 -2.24
N TYR A 110 -20.02 8.53 -1.92
CA TYR A 110 -19.00 7.68 -2.53
C TYR A 110 -19.33 7.31 -4.00
N ASN A 111 -19.70 8.28 -4.84
CA ASN A 111 -19.81 8.06 -6.28
C ASN A 111 -18.48 8.43 -6.92
N TYR A 112 -17.48 7.59 -6.70
CA TYR A 112 -16.22 7.67 -7.44
C TYR A 112 -16.46 7.03 -8.81
N GLY A 113 -16.15 7.77 -9.87
CA GLY A 113 -16.02 7.14 -11.18
C GLY A 113 -14.83 6.19 -11.09
N LYS A 114 -15.03 4.92 -11.44
CA LYS A 114 -14.09 3.79 -11.31
C LYS A 114 -12.66 4.03 -11.84
N ASP A 115 -12.43 5.13 -12.56
CA ASP A 115 -11.20 5.44 -13.28
C ASP A 115 -10.59 6.80 -12.92
N LYS A 116 -11.11 7.52 -11.92
CA LYS A 116 -10.77 8.95 -11.74
C LYS A 116 -9.42 9.20 -11.06
N TYR A 117 -8.94 8.29 -10.20
CA TYR A 117 -7.74 8.52 -9.37
C TYR A 117 -6.66 7.46 -9.52
N HIS A 118 -7.02 6.22 -9.85
CA HIS A 118 -6.04 5.17 -10.15
C HIS A 118 -6.43 4.42 -11.42
N ASN A 119 -5.47 4.30 -12.32
CA ASN A 119 -5.64 3.52 -13.53
C ASN A 119 -5.64 2.02 -13.19
N LYS A 120 -6.61 1.26 -13.71
CA LYS A 120 -6.70 -0.20 -13.56
C LYS A 120 -5.38 -0.92 -13.87
N LYS A 121 -4.60 -0.42 -14.84
CA LYS A 121 -3.24 -0.89 -15.14
C LYS A 121 -2.34 -0.81 -13.91
N TYR A 122 -2.26 0.35 -13.25
CA TYR A 122 -1.39 0.54 -12.09
C TYR A 122 -1.87 -0.25 -10.87
N VAL A 123 -3.18 -0.38 -10.66
CA VAL A 123 -3.72 -1.22 -9.59
C VAL A 123 -3.31 -2.68 -9.77
N ASN A 124 -3.44 -3.23 -10.98
CA ASN A 124 -3.00 -4.59 -11.28
C ASN A 124 -1.48 -4.75 -11.14
N GLN A 125 -0.69 -3.79 -11.63
CA GLN A 125 0.77 -3.81 -11.46
C GLN A 125 1.18 -3.79 -9.99
N ALA A 126 0.51 -2.97 -9.17
CA ALA A 126 0.77 -2.89 -7.74
C ALA A 126 0.42 -4.19 -7.03
N ARG A 127 -0.74 -4.79 -7.36
CA ARG A 127 -1.16 -6.11 -6.88
C ARG A 127 -0.11 -7.17 -7.19
N ASP A 128 0.29 -7.29 -8.45
CA ASP A 128 1.22 -8.34 -8.89
C ASP A 128 2.59 -8.15 -8.23
N PHE A 129 3.05 -6.90 -8.14
CA PHE A 129 4.32 -6.57 -7.50
C PHE A 129 4.31 -6.89 -5.99
N ILE A 130 3.30 -6.45 -5.23
CA ILE A 130 3.29 -6.69 -3.78
C ILE A 130 3.17 -8.18 -3.47
N LEU A 131 2.38 -8.93 -4.25
CA LEU A 131 2.29 -10.38 -4.07
C LEU A 131 3.62 -11.08 -4.35
N ALA A 132 4.33 -10.69 -5.41
CA ALA A 132 5.64 -11.23 -5.71
C ALA A 132 6.65 -10.96 -4.58
N VAL A 133 6.66 -9.74 -4.01
CA VAL A 133 7.53 -9.40 -2.87
C VAL A 133 7.20 -10.24 -1.65
N LEU A 134 5.91 -10.37 -1.29
CA LEU A 134 5.49 -11.16 -0.14
C LEU A 134 5.79 -12.66 -0.30
N GLN A 135 5.73 -13.17 -1.54
CA GLN A 135 6.11 -14.55 -1.85
C GLN A 135 7.63 -14.73 -1.78
N GLU A 136 8.41 -13.82 -2.36
CA GLU A 136 9.88 -13.86 -2.32
C GLU A 136 10.40 -13.86 -0.88
N TYR A 137 9.74 -13.11 0.01
CA TYR A 137 10.14 -13.00 1.42
C TYR A 137 9.48 -14.06 2.31
N GLU A 138 8.77 -15.02 1.73
CA GLU A 138 8.04 -16.07 2.45
C GLU A 138 7.07 -15.52 3.52
N ILE A 139 6.52 -14.32 3.29
CA ILE A 139 5.57 -13.68 4.18
C ILE A 139 4.14 -14.13 3.85
N LEU A 140 3.85 -14.54 2.62
CA LEU A 140 2.47 -14.88 2.23
C LEU A 140 1.97 -16.17 2.90
N ALA A 141 0.83 -16.12 3.59
CA ALA A 141 0.17 -17.32 4.14
C ALA A 141 -0.52 -18.13 3.02
N PRO A 142 -0.67 -19.47 3.15
CA PRO A 142 -1.39 -20.28 2.18
C PRO A 142 -2.85 -19.86 1.95
N ASP A 143 -3.51 -19.33 2.97
CA ASP A 143 -4.93 -18.99 3.02
C ASP A 143 -5.19 -17.47 3.09
N PHE A 144 -4.21 -16.67 2.66
CA PHE A 144 -4.33 -15.21 2.68
C PHE A 144 -5.52 -14.70 1.84
N LYS A 145 -6.09 -13.56 2.24
CA LYS A 145 -7.22 -12.93 1.56
C LYS A 145 -6.77 -11.74 0.72
N LEU A 146 -6.84 -11.85 -0.61
CA LEU A 146 -6.66 -10.71 -1.51
C LEU A 146 -7.97 -9.97 -1.74
N ARG A 147 -7.97 -8.64 -1.54
CA ARG A 147 -9.10 -7.76 -1.87
C ARG A 147 -8.62 -6.61 -2.74
N ILE A 148 -9.27 -6.43 -3.89
CA ILE A 148 -9.05 -5.25 -4.73
C ILE A 148 -10.21 -4.28 -4.49
N ILE A 149 -9.90 -3.12 -3.92
CA ILE A 149 -10.89 -2.11 -3.55
C ILE A 149 -10.97 -1.09 -4.68
N TYR A 150 -11.93 -1.32 -5.57
CA TYR A 150 -12.45 -0.30 -6.49
C TYR A 150 -13.75 0.21 -5.87
N LYS A 151 -13.77 1.41 -5.31
CA LYS A 151 -15.04 2.04 -4.93
C LYS A 151 -15.50 2.95 -6.06
#